data_AF-A0A538RXL6-F1
#
_entry.id   AF-A0A538RXL6-F1
#
_cell.length_a   1.000
_cell.length_b   1.000
_cell.length_c   1.000
_cell.angle_alpha   90.00
_cell.angle_beta   90.00
_cell.angle_gamma   90.00
#
_symmetry.space_group_name_H-M   'P 1'
#
loop_
_entity.id
_entity.type
_entity.pdbx_description
1 polymer ?
#
loop_
_entity_poly.entity_id
_entity_poly.type
_entity_poly.pdbx_seq_one_letter_code
_entity_poly.pdbx_strand_id
1 'polypeptide(L)'
;GKAFLDMLGVFAEFETNLRRERQLEGIAAAKARGVYRGRKPSIDPAEIQRLRAEEHLGASAIARRLGIGRASVYRALARRDHEP
;
A
#
# COMPACT_ATOMS: atom_id res chain seq x y z
N GLY A 1 19.60 5.25 42.03
CA GLY A 1 18.94 4.57 40.90
C GLY A 1 18.30 5.54 39.92
N LYS A 2 17.37 6.39 40.38
CA LYS A 2 16.54 7.26 39.53
C LYS A 2 17.31 8.09 38.47
N ALA A 3 18.32 8.85 38.86
CA ALA A 3 19.09 9.68 37.92
C ALA A 3 19.80 8.89 36.80
N PHE A 4 20.21 7.66 37.06
CA PHE A 4 20.81 6.80 36.03
C PHE A 4 19.76 6.32 35.03
N LEU A 5 18.56 5.97 35.50
CA LEU A 5 17.44 5.61 34.64
C LEU A 5 16.96 6.79 33.80
N ASP A 6 16.92 8.00 34.39
CA ASP A 6 16.57 9.23 33.67
C ASP A 6 17.58 9.52 32.55
N MET A 7 18.88 9.36 32.82
CA MET A 7 19.93 9.52 31.81
C MET A 7 19.79 8.51 30.68
N LEU A 8 19.53 7.23 30.97
CA LEU A 8 19.27 6.22 29.94
C LEU A 8 18.03 6.55 29.10
N GLY A 9 16.99 7.13 29.70
CA GLY A 9 15.82 7.63 28.97
C GLY A 9 16.18 8.70 27.93
N VAL A 10 16.98 9.69 28.33
CA VAL A 10 17.46 10.74 27.42
C VAL A 10 18.27 10.16 26.26
N PHE A 11 19.15 9.19 26.52
CA PHE A 11 19.92 8.53 25.45
C PHE A 11 19.01 7.73 24.50
N ALA A 12 18.02 7.02 25.03
CA ALA A 12 17.08 6.27 24.20
C ALA A 12 16.26 7.18 23.27
N GLU A 13 15.83 8.34 23.76
CA GLU A 13 15.14 9.34 22.94
C GLU A 13 16.06 9.94 21.87
N PHE A 14 17.30 10.30 22.24
CA PHE A 14 18.30 10.82 21.31
C PHE A 14 18.57 9.85 20.16
N GLU A 15 18.84 8.58 20.46
CA GLU A 15 19.10 7.56 19.44
C GLU A 15 17.89 7.33 18.53
N THR A 16 16.69 7.36 19.10
CA THR A 16 15.43 7.22 18.35
C THR A 16 15.24 8.37 17.37
N ASN A 17 15.50 9.60 17.81
CA ASN A 17 15.41 10.78 16.97
C ASN A 17 16.43 10.74 15.82
N LEU A 18 17.69 10.42 16.14
CA LEU A 18 18.75 10.30 15.12
C LEU A 18 18.44 9.21 14.08
N ARG A 19 17.89 8.07 14.51
CA ARG A 19 17.46 7.00 13.60
C ARG A 19 16.34 7.46 12.68
N ARG A 20 15.38 8.22 13.22
CA ARG A 20 14.24 8.78 12.47
C ARG A 20 14.72 9.75 11.38
N GLU A 21 15.62 10.67 11.72
CA GLU A 21 16.18 11.63 10.77
C GLU A 21 16.84 10.93 9.58
N ARG A 22 17.74 9.98 9.86
CA ARG A 22 18.40 9.18 8.82
C ARG A 22 17.41 8.37 7.97
N GLN A 23 16.36 7.83 8.59
CA GLN A 23 15.31 7.12 7.87
C GLN A 23 14.55 8.04 6.91
N LEU A 24 14.23 9.26 7.34
CA LEU A 24 13.54 10.25 6.52
C LEU A 24 14.39 10.65 5.31
N GLU A 25 15.68 10.91 5.50
CA GLU A 25 16.63 11.17 4.42
C GLU A 25 16.70 10.00 3.43
N GLY A 26 16.80 8.77 3.93
CA GLY A 26 16.80 7.56 3.10
C GLY A 26 15.52 7.39 2.29
N ILE A 27 14.35 7.63 2.90
CA ILE A 27 13.05 7.60 2.23
C ILE A 27 12.98 8.68 1.15
N ALA A 28 13.44 9.91 1.44
CA ALA A 28 13.44 11.01 0.47
C ALA A 28 14.31 10.66 -0.75
N ALA A 29 15.52 10.13 -0.53
CA ALA A 29 16.39 9.68 -1.62
C ALA A 29 15.77 8.52 -2.43
N ALA A 30 15.11 7.55 -1.77
CA ALA A 30 14.44 6.45 -2.46
C ALA A 30 13.19 6.90 -3.24
N LYS A 31 12.44 7.90 -2.75
CA LYS A 31 11.35 8.56 -3.48
C LYS A 31 11.88 9.30 -4.71
N ALA A 32 12.96 10.07 -4.58
CA ALA A 32 13.60 10.77 -5.70
C ALA A 32 14.08 9.80 -6.79
N ARG A 33 14.59 8.62 -6.40
CA ARG A 33 14.94 7.54 -7.34
C ARG A 33 13.74 6.78 -7.92
N GLY A 34 12.51 7.07 -7.49
CA GLY A 34 11.30 6.42 -8.00
C GLY A 34 11.15 4.93 -7.62
N VAL A 35 11.80 4.49 -6.53
CA VAL A 35 11.77 3.08 -6.08
C VAL A 35 10.38 2.68 -5.54
N TYR A 36 9.67 3.62 -4.91
CA TYR A 36 8.33 3.36 -4.37
C TYR A 36 7.28 3.36 -5.48
N ARG A 37 6.90 2.17 -5.94
CA ARG A 37 5.85 1.94 -6.96
C ARG A 37 4.49 1.60 -6.34
N GLY A 38 4.32 1.83 -5.03
CA GLY A 38 3.14 1.40 -4.28
C GLY A 38 3.06 -0.12 -4.10
N ARG A 39 1.92 -0.60 -3.59
CA ARG A 39 1.65 -2.04 -3.49
C ARG A 39 1.43 -2.60 -4.89
N LYS A 40 2.13 -3.68 -5.24
CA LYS A 40 1.86 -4.43 -6.47
C LYS A 40 0.39 -4.86 -6.50
N PRO A 41 -0.35 -4.64 -7.60
CA PRO A 41 -1.71 -5.16 -7.73
C PRO A 41 -1.73 -6.66 -7.46
N SER A 42 -2.63 -7.09 -6.57
CA SER A 42 -2.75 -8.51 -6.20
C SER A 42 -3.58 -9.32 -7.19
N ILE A 43 -4.33 -8.66 -8.07
CA ILE A 43 -5.23 -9.29 -9.05
C ILE A 43 -5.09 -8.57 -10.38
N ASP A 44 -5.16 -9.33 -11.46
CA ASP A 44 -5.21 -8.83 -12.82
C ASP A 44 -6.57 -8.14 -13.10
N PRO A 45 -6.60 -6.84 -13.42
CA PRO A 45 -7.82 -6.15 -13.81
C PRO A 45 -8.49 -6.76 -15.06
N ALA A 46 -7.74 -7.38 -15.97
CA ALA A 46 -8.29 -8.00 -17.17
C ALA A 46 -9.19 -9.19 -16.82
N GLU A 47 -8.83 -9.95 -15.79
CA GLU A 47 -9.66 -11.06 -15.28
C GLU A 47 -11.02 -10.57 -14.79
N ILE A 48 -11.03 -9.46 -14.04
CA ILE A 48 -12.27 -8.84 -13.55
C ILE A 48 -13.17 -8.43 -14.73
N GLN A 49 -12.56 -7.93 -15.81
CA GLN A 49 -13.28 -7.53 -17.02
C GLN A 49 -13.81 -8.73 -17.79
N ARG A 50 -13.01 -9.79 -17.96
CA ARG A 50 -13.45 -11.03 -18.61
C ARG A 50 -14.68 -11.60 -17.90
N LEU A 51 -14.62 -11.71 -16.57
CA LEU A 51 -15.75 -12.19 -15.76
C LEU A 51 -17.00 -11.30 -15.85
N ARG A 52 -16.83 -10.00 -16.12
CA ARG A 52 -17.93 -9.07 -16.29
C ARG A 52 -18.53 -9.11 -17.70
N ALA A 53 -17.70 -9.18 -18.72
CA ALA A 53 -18.09 -9.09 -20.13
C ALA A 53 -18.56 -10.42 -20.71
N GLU A 54 -17.86 -11.52 -20.39
CA GLU A 54 -18.12 -12.84 -20.96
C GLU A 54 -19.06 -13.67 -20.08
N GLU A 55 -18.84 -13.66 -18.76
CA GLU A 55 -19.66 -14.44 -17.81
C GLU A 55 -20.83 -13.63 -17.21
N HIS A 56 -20.98 -12.34 -17.59
CA HIS A 56 -22.02 -11.42 -17.10
C HIS A 56 -22.18 -11.37 -15.57
N LEU A 57 -21.10 -11.66 -14.82
CA LEU A 57 -21.17 -11.73 -13.37
C LEU A 57 -21.35 -10.34 -12.73
N GLY A 58 -22.13 -10.30 -11.66
CA GLY A 58 -22.24 -9.13 -10.79
C GLY A 58 -20.96 -8.90 -9.97
N ALA A 59 -20.69 -7.65 -9.57
CA ALA A 59 -19.49 -7.31 -8.81
C ALA A 59 -19.31 -8.13 -7.51
N SER A 60 -20.41 -8.51 -6.85
CA SER A 60 -20.38 -9.38 -5.66
C SER A 60 -19.96 -10.82 -5.98
N ALA A 61 -20.37 -11.36 -7.13
CA ALA A 61 -19.99 -12.70 -7.56
C ALA A 61 -18.52 -12.75 -7.98
N ILE A 62 -18.05 -11.73 -8.71
CA ILE A 62 -16.64 -11.56 -9.08
C ILE A 62 -15.76 -11.46 -7.83
N ALA A 63 -16.17 -10.64 -6.87
CA ALA A 63 -15.47 -10.48 -5.59
C ALA A 63 -15.31 -11.81 -4.86
N ARG A 64 -16.38 -12.61 -4.78
CA ARG A 64 -16.34 -13.94 -4.15
C ARG A 64 -15.44 -14.90 -4.93
N ARG A 65 -15.53 -14.93 -6.25
CA ARG A 65 -14.76 -15.82 -7.12
C ARG A 65 -13.26 -15.55 -7.07
N LEU A 66 -12.87 -14.27 -7.03
CA LEU A 66 -11.47 -13.85 -7.00
C LEU A 66 -10.92 -13.63 -5.58
N GLY A 67 -11.73 -13.86 -4.53
CA GLY A 67 -11.32 -13.67 -3.14
C GLY A 67 -10.95 -12.24 -2.78
N ILE A 68 -11.56 -11.24 -3.42
CA ILE A 68 -11.28 -9.81 -3.20
C ILE A 68 -12.49 -9.05 -2.67
N GLY A 69 -12.24 -7.89 -2.06
CA GLY A 69 -13.30 -6.98 -1.65
C GLY A 69 -14.03 -6.37 -2.86
N ARG A 70 -15.36 -6.17 -2.74
CA ARG A 70 -16.19 -5.54 -3.79
C ARG A 70 -15.66 -4.18 -4.25
N ALA A 71 -15.08 -3.39 -3.34
CA ALA A 71 -14.47 -2.10 -3.67
C ALA A 71 -13.28 -2.24 -4.64
N SER A 72 -12.53 -3.33 -4.58
CA SER A 72 -11.46 -3.61 -5.53
C SER A 72 -12.00 -3.94 -6.92
N VAL A 73 -13.12 -4.64 -7.00
CA VAL A 73 -13.82 -4.91 -8.28
C VAL A 73 -14.28 -3.59 -8.91
N TYR A 74 -15.00 -2.74 -8.17
CA TYR A 74 -15.45 -1.45 -8.70
C TYR A 74 -14.29 -0.53 -9.12
N ARG A 75 -13.20 -0.47 -8.35
CA ARG A 75 -11.99 0.31 -8.75
C ARG A 75 -11.29 -0.23 -9.99
N ALA A 76 -11.39 -1.54 -10.24
CA ALA A 76 -10.83 -2.13 -11.46
C ALA A 76 -11.72 -1.84 -12.67
N LEU A 77 -13.05 -1.89 -12.49
CA LEU A 77 -14.00 -1.55 -13.55
C LEU A 77 -13.92 -0.06 -13.92
N ALA A 78 -13.96 0.85 -12.92
CA ALA A 78 -13.95 2.30 -13.13
C ALA A 78 -12.65 2.85 -13.73
N ARG A 79 -11.50 2.17 -13.54
CA ARG A 79 -10.23 2.59 -14.14
C ARG A 79 -10.24 2.52 -15.67
N ARG A 80 -11.01 1.59 -16.24
CA ARG A 80 -11.09 1.40 -17.68
C ARG A 80 -12.03 2.42 -18.35
N ASP A 81 -13.03 2.89 -17.63
CA ASP A 81 -13.94 3.95 -18.10
C ASP A 81 -13.23 5.33 -18.23
N HIS A 82 -12.00 5.46 -17.74
CA HIS A 82 -11.19 6.68 -17.74
C HIS A 82 -9.87 6.55 -18.51
N GLU A 83 -9.64 5.43 -19.21
CA GLU A 83 -8.46 5.22 -20.04
C GLU A 83 -8.86 5.40 -21.52
N PRO A 84 -8.24 6.32 -22.28
CA PRO A 84 -8.55 6.55 -23.69
C PRO A 84 -8.13 5.38 -24.60
#